data_AF-X1P790-F1
#
_entry.id   AF-X1P790-F1
#
_cell.length_a   1.000
_cell.length_b   1.000
_cell.length_c   1.000
_cell.angle_alpha   90.00
_cell.angle_beta   90.00
_cell.angle_gamma   90.00
#
_symmetry.space_group_name_H-M   'P 1'
#
loop_
_entity.id
_entity.type
_entity.pdbx_description
1 polymer ?
#
loop_
_entity_poly.entity_id
_entity_poly.type
_entity_poly.pdbx_seq_one_letter_code
_entity_poly.pdbx_strand_id
1 'polypeptide(L)'
;AQLNAALTVLNQHKSVKSASISVLALAKKENKLYIENRKKPILLKSLPREIFNLILQLRDEAHRFAISYHKKLRDMTLLEN
;
A
#
# COMPACT_ATOMS: atom_id res chain seq x y z
N ALA A 1 -7.54 7.19 5.27
CA ALA A 1 -7.34 8.18 4.19
C ALA A 1 -6.82 7.53 2.91
N GLN A 2 -5.71 6.77 2.94
CA GLN A 2 -5.07 6.21 1.72
C GLN A 2 -5.96 5.25 0.89
N LEU A 3 -6.64 4.29 1.53
CA LEU A 3 -7.53 3.35 0.82
C LEU A 3 -8.63 4.10 0.05
N ASN A 4 -9.31 5.04 0.70
CA ASN A 4 -10.38 5.81 0.07
C ASN A 4 -9.85 6.69 -1.07
N ALA A 5 -8.65 7.28 -0.94
CA ALA A 5 -8.04 8.05 -2.01
C ALA A 5 -7.81 7.18 -3.27
N ALA A 6 -7.29 5.96 -3.10
CA ALA A 6 -7.11 5.02 -4.20
C ALA A 6 -8.45 4.63 -4.85
N LEU A 7 -9.46 4.31 -4.02
CA LEU A 7 -10.79 3.94 -4.51
C LEU A 7 -11.47 5.09 -5.28
N THR A 8 -11.32 6.33 -4.83
CA THR A 8 -11.86 7.51 -5.54
C THR A 8 -11.29 7.60 -6.95
N VAL A 9 -9.97 7.50 -7.10
CA VAL A 9 -9.31 7.58 -8.42
C VAL A 9 -9.71 6.39 -9.29
N LEU A 10 -9.71 5.17 -8.77
CA LEU A 10 -10.11 3.98 -9.53
C LEU A 10 -11.54 4.08 -10.07
N ASN A 11 -12.47 4.61 -9.25
CA ASN A 11 -13.86 4.78 -9.65
C ASN A 11 -14.08 5.88 -10.71
N GLN A 12 -13.15 6.85 -10.82
CA GLN A 12 -13.19 7.89 -11.84
C GLN A 12 -12.77 7.36 -13.23
N HIS A 13 -11.96 6.30 -13.29
CA HIS A 13 -11.45 5.74 -14.54
C HIS A 13 -12.24 4.49 -14.97
N LYS A 14 -13.17 4.67 -15.91
CA LYS A 14 -14.08 3.60 -16.42
C LYS A 14 -13.35 2.35 -16.91
N SER A 15 -12.21 2.49 -17.58
CA SER A 15 -11.41 1.35 -18.08
C SER A 15 -10.88 0.46 -16.95
N VAL A 16 -10.45 1.08 -15.85
CA VAL A 16 -9.91 0.37 -14.69
C VAL A 16 -11.04 -0.24 -13.84
N LYS A 17 -12.18 0.45 -13.76
CA LYS A 17 -13.38 -0.08 -13.10
C LYS A 17 -13.85 -1.40 -13.73
N SER A 18 -13.77 -1.53 -15.06
CA SER A 18 -14.13 -2.77 -15.76
C SER A 18 -13.21 -3.95 -15.44
N ALA A 19 -11.96 -3.69 -15.00
CA ALA A 19 -10.99 -4.72 -14.66
C ALA A 19 -11.21 -5.35 -13.26
N SER A 20 -12.20 -4.87 -12.49
CA SER A 20 -12.56 -5.43 -11.17
C SER A 20 -11.37 -5.63 -10.22
N ILE A 21 -10.49 -4.63 -10.15
CA ILE A 21 -9.28 -4.67 -9.32
C ILE A 21 -9.67 -4.43 -7.87
N SER A 22 -9.36 -5.39 -6.99
CA SER A 22 -9.58 -5.23 -5.56
C SER A 22 -8.47 -4.45 -4.87
N VAL A 23 -8.85 -3.55 -3.96
CA VAL A 23 -7.94 -2.71 -3.19
C VAL A 23 -7.96 -3.04 -1.70
N LEU A 24 -6.75 -3.11 -1.13
CA LEU A 24 -6.51 -3.23 0.30
C LEU A 24 -5.46 -2.23 0.76
N ALA A 25 -5.46 -1.91 2.06
CA ALA A 25 -4.46 -1.06 2.69
C ALA A 25 -4.07 -1.60 4.07
N LEU A 26 -2.79 -1.52 4.41
CA LEU A 26 -2.26 -1.90 5.73
C LEU A 26 -2.00 -0.65 6.57
N ALA A 27 -2.58 -0.58 7.76
CA ALA A 27 -2.36 0.54 8.68
C ALA A 27 -0.96 0.49 9.32
N LYS A 28 -0.27 1.63 9.31
CA LYS A 28 1.14 1.78 9.74
C LYS A 28 1.42 1.38 11.20
N LYS A 29 0.51 1.65 12.14
CA LYS A 29 0.77 1.42 13.58
C LYS A 29 0.34 0.03 14.04
N GLU A 30 -0.89 -0.37 13.75
CA GLU A 30 -1.51 -1.56 14.34
C GLU A 30 -1.58 -2.77 13.40
N ASN A 31 -1.00 -2.67 12.20
CA ASN A 31 -1.07 -3.71 11.16
C ASN A 31 -2.52 -4.20 10.93
N LYS A 32 -3.47 -3.26 10.91
CA LYS A 32 -4.86 -3.53 10.55
C LYS A 32 -5.00 -3.48 9.03
N LEU A 33 -5.53 -4.55 8.45
CA LEU A 33 -5.83 -4.68 7.05
C LEU A 33 -7.23 -4.14 6.76
N TYR A 34 -7.30 -3.09 5.95
CA TYR A 34 -8.54 -2.51 5.45
C TYR A 34 -8.74 -3.01 4.03
N ILE A 35 -9.94 -3.50 3.74
CA ILE A 35 -10.29 -4.05 2.43
C ILE A 35 -11.48 -3.24 1.94
N GLU A 36 -11.51 -2.93 0.64
CA GLU A 36 -12.66 -2.31 0.01
C GLU A 36 -13.96 -3.07 0.35
N ASN A 37 -15.07 -2.34 0.45
CA ASN A 37 -16.40 -2.89 0.79
C ASN A 37 -16.50 -3.56 2.17
N ARG A 38 -15.45 -3.57 2.99
CA ARG A 38 -15.47 -4.12 4.35
C ARG A 38 -15.35 -3.02 5.41
N LYS A 39 -16.39 -2.89 6.25
CA LYS A 39 -16.42 -1.87 7.32
C LYS A 39 -15.39 -2.11 8.43
N LYS A 40 -15.23 -3.37 8.88
CA LYS A 40 -14.34 -3.72 9.99
C LYS A 40 -12.99 -4.23 9.46
N PRO A 41 -11.85 -3.65 9.88
CA PRO A 41 -10.55 -4.15 9.45
C PRO A 41 -10.26 -5.52 10.06
N ILE A 42 -9.33 -6.23 9.44
CA ILE A 42 -8.77 -7.48 9.97
C ILE A 42 -7.47 -7.17 10.68
N LEU A 43 -7.23 -7.71 11.86
CA LEU A 43 -5.91 -7.67 12.47
C LEU A 43 -5.00 -8.62 11.68
N LEU A 44 -3.90 -8.13 11.10
CA LEU A 44 -3.06 -8.98 10.25
C LEU A 44 -2.59 -10.25 10.98
N LYS A 45 -2.31 -10.15 12.29
CA LYS A 45 -1.93 -11.27 13.16
C LYS A 45 -2.96 -12.40 13.27
N SER A 46 -4.22 -12.16 12.87
CA SER A 46 -5.27 -13.19 12.89
C SER A 46 -5.37 -13.96 11.57
N LEU A 47 -4.56 -13.61 10.57
CA LEU A 47 -4.52 -14.33 9.29
C LEU A 47 -3.50 -15.48 9.34
N PRO A 48 -3.64 -16.49 8.45
CA PRO A 48 -2.62 -17.53 8.27
C PRO A 48 -1.22 -16.94 8.08
N ARG A 49 -0.20 -17.67 8.53
CA ARG A 49 1.19 -17.20 8.59
C ARG A 49 1.71 -16.78 7.23
N GLU A 50 1.31 -17.49 6.18
CA GLU A 50 1.69 -17.26 4.78
C GLU A 50 1.19 -15.89 4.31
N ILE A 51 -0.09 -15.60 4.58
CA ILE A 51 -0.72 -14.32 4.22
C ILE A 51 -0.15 -13.17 5.04
N PHE A 52 0.05 -13.41 6.35
CA PHE A 52 0.69 -12.44 7.24
C PHE A 52 2.06 -12.02 6.69
N ASN A 53 2.91 -13.00 6.37
CA ASN A 53 4.26 -12.76 5.87
C ASN A 53 4.24 -12.05 4.50
N LEU A 54 3.39 -12.50 3.58
CA LEU A 54 3.27 -11.92 2.25
C LEU A 54 2.93 -10.43 2.30
N ILE A 55 1.93 -10.06 3.11
CA ILE A 55 1.48 -8.68 3.24
C ILE A 55 2.57 -7.79 3.86
N LEU A 56 3.33 -8.29 4.83
CA LEU A 56 4.46 -7.55 5.40
C LEU A 56 5.59 -7.37 4.40
N GLN A 57 5.95 -8.43 3.66
CA GLN A 57 6.98 -8.37 2.62
C GLN A 57 6.62 -7.35 1.53
N LEU A 58 5.36 -7.31 1.07
CA LEU A 58 4.90 -6.32 0.10
C LEU A 58 5.05 -4.88 0.62
N ARG A 59 4.71 -4.63 1.89
CA ARG A 59 4.90 -3.31 2.51
C ARG A 59 6.38 -2.96 2.60
N ASP A 60 7.20 -3.90 3.05
CA ASP A 60 8.61 -3.67 3.31
C ASP A 60 9.35 -3.40 1.99
N GLU A 61 8.99 -4.10 0.91
CA GLU A 61 9.51 -3.82 -0.43
C GLU A 61 9.05 -2.47 -1.00
N ALA A 62 7.78 -2.10 -0.83
CA ALA A 62 7.30 -0.77 -1.22
C ALA A 62 8.02 0.34 -0.45
N HIS A 63 8.29 0.13 0.85
CA HIS A 63 9.04 1.07 1.67
C HIS A 63 10.51 1.15 1.26
N ARG A 64 11.16 0.01 1.03
CA ARG A 64 12.55 -0.08 0.54
C ARG A 64 12.69 0.65 -0.79
N PHE A 65 11.76 0.44 -1.73
CA PHE A 65 11.76 1.12 -3.02
C PHE A 65 11.67 2.64 -2.88
N ALA A 66 10.70 3.13 -2.09
CA ALA A 66 10.51 4.57 -1.87
C ALA A 66 11.75 5.22 -1.21
N ILE A 67 12.32 4.59 -0.19
CA ILE A 67 13.55 5.08 0.47
C ILE A 67 14.70 5.12 -0.53
N SER A 68 14.90 4.05 -1.31
CA SER A 68 16.01 3.96 -2.26
C SER A 68 15.92 5.07 -3.31
N TYR A 69 14.71 5.34 -3.81
CA TYR A 69 14.48 6.43 -4.75
C TYR A 69 14.82 7.79 -4.16
N HIS A 70 14.31 8.12 -2.96
CA HIS A 70 14.59 9.42 -2.34
C HIS A 70 16.05 9.59 -1.90
N LYS A 71 16.74 8.51 -1.51
CA LYS A 71 18.19 8.55 -1.27
C LYS A 71 18.95 8.94 -2.54
N LYS A 72 18.66 8.26 -3.65
CA LYS A 72 19.28 8.58 -4.95
C LYS A 72 19.05 10.04 -5.37
N LEU A 73 17.83 10.55 -5.22
CA LEU A 73 17.53 11.96 -5.51
C LEU A 73 18.36 12.89 -4.64
N ARG A 74 18.44 12.61 -3.33
CA ARG A 74 19.21 13.43 -2.38
C ARG A 74 20.70 13.44 -2.71
N ASP A 75 21.28 12.30 -3.09
CA ASP A 75 22.69 12.20 -3.43
C ASP A 75 23.01 13.03 -4.69
N MET A 76 22.13 13.03 -5.71
CA MET A 76 22.30 13.87 -6.89
C MET A 76 22.23 15.36 -6.53
N THR A 77 21.24 15.77 -5.73
CA THR A 77 21.13 17.19 -5.31
C THR A 77 22.33 17.64 -4.48
N LEU A 78 22.95 16.76 -3.69
CA LEU A 78 24.16 17.09 -2.93
C LEU A 78 25.41 17.21 -3.79
N LEU A 79 25.47 16.54 -4.95
CA LEU A 79 26.58 16.62 -5.90
C LEU A 79 26.49 17.82 -6.86
N GLU A 80 25.30 18.39 -7.03
CA GLU A 80 25.05 19.58 -7.86
C GLU A 80 25.30 20.92 -7.12
N ASN A 81 25.52 20.89 -5.80
CA ASN A 81 25.89 22.04 -4.98
C ASN A 81 27.38 22.00 -4.60
#